data_AF-A0A2J8TGL1-F1
#
_entry.id   AF-A0A2J8TGL1-F1
#
_cell.length_a   1.000
_cell.length_b   1.000
_cell.length_c   1.000
_cell.angle_alpha   90.00
_cell.angle_beta   90.00
_cell.angle_gamma   90.00
#
_symmetry.space_group_name_H-M   'P 1'
#
loop_
_entity.id
_entity.type
_entity.pdbx_description
1 polymer ?
#
loop_
_entity_poly.entity_id
_entity_poly.type
_entity_poly.pdbx_seq_one_letter_code
_entity_poly.pdbx_strand_id
1 'polypeptide(L)' 'MESLVVGDIAELRPNQGTLSLFTNEAGGILDDLIVTSTSEGHLYVVSNAGCWEKDLALMQDKVREL' A
#
# COMPACT_ATOMS: atom_id res chain seq x y z
N MET A 1 -1.53 0.01 6.35
CA MET A 1 -1.74 0.39 4.94
C MET A 1 -2.40 1.75 4.83
N GLU A 2 -3.54 1.98 5.49
CA GLU A 2 -4.26 3.27 5.47
C GLU A 2 -3.37 4.52 5.64
N SER A 3 -2.42 4.47 6.58
CA SER A 3 -1.50 5.59 6.85
C SER A 3 -0.28 5.67 5.93
N LEU A 4 -0.13 4.76 4.98
CA LEU A 4 1.04 4.68 4.08
C LEU A 4 0.75 5.15 2.66
N VAL A 5 -0.52 5.10 2.26
CA VAL A 5 -0.92 5.34 0.88
C VAL A 5 -2.03 6.37 0.82
N VAL A 6 -2.25 6.95 -0.36
CA VAL A 6 -3.24 8.02 -0.56
C VAL A 6 -4.66 7.52 -0.82
N GLY A 7 -4.83 6.22 -1.05
CA GLY A 7 -6.13 5.60 -1.30
C GLY A 7 -6.83 5.28 0.00
N ASP A 8 -8.16 5.41 0.01
CA ASP A 8 -9.03 4.97 1.11
C ASP A 8 -9.12 3.44 1.10
N ILE A 9 -8.30 2.80 1.94
CA ILE A 9 -8.19 1.32 1.97
C ILE A 9 -9.27 0.73 2.86
N ALA A 10 -9.69 1.45 3.90
CA ALA A 10 -10.75 1.06 4.82
C ALA A 10 -12.11 0.88 4.11
N GLU A 11 -12.40 1.68 3.09
CA GLU A 11 -13.66 1.60 2.32
C GLU A 11 -13.64 0.59 1.15
N LEU A 12 -12.53 -0.14 0.95
CA LEU A 12 -12.49 -1.18 -0.08
C LEU A 12 -13.44 -2.33 0.25
N ARG A 13 -14.39 -2.58 -0.66
CA ARG A 13 -15.25 -3.77 -0.61
C ARG A 13 -14.41 -5.05 -0.77
N PRO A 14 -14.90 -6.20 -0.28
CA PRO A 14 -14.24 -7.48 -0.53
C PRO A 14 -14.02 -7.70 -2.03
N ASN A 15 -12.79 -8.08 -2.38
CA ASN A 15 -12.27 -8.29 -3.73
C ASN A 15 -12.24 -7.04 -4.62
N GLN A 16 -12.29 -5.84 -4.01
CA GLN A 16 -12.09 -4.58 -4.70
C GLN A 16 -10.63 -4.14 -4.61
N GLY A 17 -10.05 -3.86 -5.78
CA GLY A 17 -8.73 -3.24 -5.92
C GLY A 17 -8.83 -1.74 -6.19
N THR A 18 -7.82 -0.99 -5.76
CA THR A 18 -7.62 0.41 -6.13
C THR A 18 -6.15 0.69 -6.43
N LEU A 19 -5.90 1.64 -7.32
CA LEU A 19 -4.59 2.26 -7.47
C LEU A 19 -4.33 3.15 -6.26
N SER A 20 -3.12 3.07 -5.73
CA SER A 20 -2.64 3.93 -4.67
C SER A 20 -1.16 4.25 -4.85
N LEU A 21 -0.66 5.17 -4.02
CA LEU A 21 0.69 5.72 -4.13
C LEU A 21 1.34 5.71 -2.75
N PHE A 22 2.60 5.25 -2.68
CA PHE A 22 3.47 5.63 -1.58
C PHE A 22 3.94 7.06 -1.79
N THR A 23 3.92 7.86 -0.72
CA THR A 23 4.38 9.25 -0.76
C THR A 23 5.38 9.54 0.34
N ASN A 24 6.26 10.51 0.10
CA ASN A 24 7.12 11.07 1.14
C ASN A 24 6.41 12.23 1.88
N GLU A 25 7.05 12.78 2.92
CA GLU A 25 6.49 13.87 3.72
C GLU A 25 6.19 15.16 2.93
N ALA A 26 6.85 15.37 1.79
CA ALA A 26 6.62 16.50 0.90
C ALA A 26 5.51 16.23 -0.14
N GLY A 27 4.87 15.06 -0.09
CA GLY A 27 3.84 14.64 -1.06
C GLY A 27 4.39 14.14 -2.40
N GLY A 28 5.71 13.95 -2.52
CA GLY A 28 6.32 13.35 -3.70
C GLY A 28 6.02 11.84 -3.78
N ILE A 29 5.76 11.34 -4.99
CA ILE A 29 5.45 9.93 -5.24
C ILE A 29 6.74 9.10 -5.14
N LEU A 30 6.73 8.09 -4.28
CA LEU A 30 7.82 7.12 -4.12
C LEU A 30 7.63 5.90 -5.01
N ASP A 31 6.39 5.42 -5.12
CA ASP A 31 5.96 4.40 -6.07
C ASP A 31 4.43 4.33 -6.17
N ASP A 32 3.92 3.68 -7.21
CA ASP A 32 2.52 3.28 -7.34
C ASP A 32 2.32 1.78 -7.06
N LEU A 33 1.12 1.44 -6.58
CA LEU A 33 0.75 0.07 -6.22
C LEU A 33 -0.74 -0.16 -6.39
N ILE A 34 -1.12 -1.41 -6.68
CA ILE A 34 -2.52 -1.84 -6.55
C ILE A 34 -2.70 -2.50 -5.19
N VAL A 35 -3.64 -1.98 -4.40
CA VAL A 35 -4.05 -2.58 -3.12
C VAL A 35 -5.44 -3.16 -3.29
N THR A 36 -5.59 -4.44 -2.97
CA THR A 36 -6.86 -5.17 -3.05
C THR A 36 -7.26 -5.68 -1.67
N SER A 37 -8.48 -5.38 -1.25
CA SER A 37 -9.10 -6.03 -0.09
C SER A 37 -9.56 -7.42 -0.50
N THR A 38 -9.14 -8.49 0.18
CA THR A 38 -9.60 -9.85 -0.14
C THR A 38 -10.72 -10.29 0.78
N SER A 39 -11.59 -11.19 0.30
CA SER A 39 -12.61 -11.82 1.16
C SER A 39 -12.04 -12.72 2.27
N GLU A 40 -10.73 -12.97 2.26
CA GLU A 40 -10.02 -13.80 3.23
C GLU A 40 -9.40 -13.00 4.39
N GLY A 41 -9.71 -11.70 4.49
CA GLY A 41 -9.30 -10.87 5.61
C GLY A 41 -7.85 -10.37 5.55
N HIS A 42 -7.24 -10.37 4.36
CA HIS A 42 -5.92 -9.78 4.13
C HIS A 42 -5.96 -8.81 2.94
N LEU A 43 -4.92 -7.97 2.84
CA LEU A 43 -4.71 -7.14 1.67
C LEU A 43 -3.77 -7.87 0.70
N TYR A 44 -4.14 -7.91 -0.58
CA TYR A 44 -3.26 -8.34 -1.65
C TYR A 44 -2.67 -7.10 -2.33
N VAL A 45 -1.34 -6.99 -2.33
CA VAL A 45 -0.62 -5.82 -2.81
C VAL A 45 0.24 -6.18 -4.01
N VAL A 46 0.10 -5.43 -5.09
CA VAL A 46 0.95 -5.53 -6.28
C VAL A 46 1.87 -4.31 -6.30
N SER A 47 3.17 -4.57 -6.16
CA SER A 47 4.25 -3.59 -6.28
C SER A 47 4.99 -3.78 -7.61
N ASN A 48 5.59 -2.71 -8.11
CA ASN A 48 6.46 -2.77 -9.27
C ASN A 48 7.68 -3.65 -8.99
N ALA A 49 8.01 -4.56 -9.91
CA ALA A 49 9.05 -5.58 -9.70
C ALA A 49 10.43 -4.98 -9.32
N GLY A 50 10.78 -3.83 -9.88
CA GLY A 50 12.04 -3.14 -9.59
C GLY A 50 12.07 -2.40 -8.24
N CYS A 51 10.93 -2.28 -7.57
CA CYS A 51 10.76 -1.53 -6.33
C CYS A 51 10.46 -2.42 -5.11
N TRP A 52 10.31 -3.73 -5.32
CA TRP A 52 9.91 -4.70 -4.29
C TRP A 52 10.65 -4.52 -2.95
N GLU A 53 11.98 -4.42 -2.97
CA GLU A 53 12.77 -4.36 -1.72
C GLU A 53 12.51 -3.05 -0.96
N LYS A 54 12.45 -1.94 -1.69
CA LYS A 54 12.16 -0.60 -1.15
C LYS A 54 10.75 -0.53 -0.58
N ASP A 55 9.77 -1.03 -1.32
CA ASP A 55 8.36 -1.01 -0.91
C ASP A 55 8.10 -1.91 0.29
N LEU A 56 8.74 -3.09 0.32
CA LEU A 56 8.67 -3.98 1.47
C LEU A 56 9.28 -3.32 2.72
N ALA A 57 10.43 -2.67 2.58
CA ALA A 57 11.06 -1.95 3.70
C ALA A 57 10.14 -0.85 4.25
N LEU A 58 9.53 -0.03 3.37
CA LEU A 58 8.56 0.99 3.77
C LEU A 58 7.39 0.40 4.57
N MET A 59 6.82 -0.71 4.10
CA MET A 59 5.72 -1.39 4.80
C MET A 59 6.16 -1.98 6.15
N GLN A 60 7.34 -2.61 6.21
CA GLN A 60 7.87 -3.23 7.43
C GLN A 60 8.23 -2.20 8.49
N ASP A 61 8.89 -1.11 8.11
CA ASP A 61 9.26 -0.05 9.04
C ASP A 61 8.01 0.58 9.65
N LYS A 62 6.94 0.75 8.87
CA LYS A 62 5.67 1.25 9.41
C LYS A 62 5.03 0.32 10.43
N VAL A 63 5.14 -0.99 10.24
CA VAL A 63 4.65 -1.97 11.22
C VAL A 63 5.45 -1.89 12.52
N ARG A 64 6.75 -1.59 12.45
CA ARG A 64 7.62 -1.46 13.64
C ARG A 64 7.40 -0.17 14.43
N GLU A 65 6.84 0.87 13.81
CA GLU A 65 6.48 2.13 14.47
C GLU A 65 5.22 2.02 15.35
N LEU A 66 4.41 0.97 15.18
CA LEU A 66 3.16 0.70 15.90
C LEU A 66 3.40 -0.19 17.13
#